data_AF-A0A961D838-F1
#
_entry.id   AF-A0A961D838-F1
#
_cell.length_a   1.000
_cell.length_b   1.000
_cell.length_c   1.000
_cell.angle_alpha   90.00
_cell.angle_beta   90.00
_cell.angle_gamma   90.00
#
_symmetry.space_group_name_H-M   'P 1'
#
loop_
_entity.id
_entity.type
_entity.pdbx_description
1 polymer ?
#
loop_
_entity_poly.entity_id
_entity_poly.type
_entity_poly.pdbx_seq_one_letter_code
_entity_poly.pdbx_strand_id
1 'polypeptide(L)'
;MAKKKAGGDSELNLDSLMDAVTNVVGVLMIVFVVMALNTARVVQKILSELPPVTPEEYQKIVEQVKQLPPPPADPKKLEEDQKQAEADMKKAIEQLKTIDTSEMQAKMKFMDLDVFKKQLEERRKERDLNKAETDKLLAEVERLKALLDETPVFKPPPPTYVRLPNPRPYPEKPVETRVLVAKQGVITFNQTKFLDPILDGMEKVRSQLELQKVEYAPFAKLLEAILGSPANAQKAWPEISPLAKHVQMEHLAEGYKALAAAGITPTKQLLAALADIAVPTRQTLPVVAEAVAAAAKGDLSLWIKLDPSRDPAKPVIQASAAGGKITFSWGSNSQVVKATPKDVTDYFRDLGKIKSIEDASKARTIYDPARITSLIQRAAANPLLAGSYAFEARTSPASSSVQLALTPKGGGGETLDAMKQPNSAYIRLMRDIKADPNGVAVFQVMPDAFEAYLEARRLADEVGVPATWEFLSKLDLTLNIPGYEVQRLAQSAVRKPGAGAAVSIAPPKRSLD
;
A
#
# COMPACT_ATOMS: atom_id res chain seq x y z
N MET A 1 4.88 -72.60 -0.47
CA MET A 1 3.74 -71.80 0.04
C MET A 1 4.14 -70.33 -0.13
N ALA A 2 3.81 -69.71 -1.27
CA ALA A 2 2.61 -68.90 -1.54
C ALA A 2 2.69 -67.45 -0.95
N LYS A 3 3.06 -66.47 -1.80
CA LYS A 3 2.30 -65.26 -2.25
C LYS A 3 2.20 -64.13 -1.19
N LYS A 4 2.26 -62.81 -1.46
CA LYS A 4 2.45 -61.92 -2.64
C LYS A 4 2.59 -60.46 -2.08
N LYS A 5 3.17 -59.53 -2.84
CA LYS A 5 3.27 -58.06 -2.59
C LYS A 5 1.92 -57.31 -2.62
N ALA A 6 1.82 -56.19 -1.89
CA ALA A 6 1.14 -54.89 -2.18
C ALA A 6 1.44 -53.90 -1.00
N GLY A 7 1.58 -52.58 -1.07
CA GLY A 7 1.22 -51.56 -2.06
C GLY A 7 -0.09 -50.84 -1.68
N GLY A 8 -0.05 -49.52 -1.38
CA GLY A 8 -1.22 -48.61 -1.30
C GLY A 8 -1.43 -47.98 0.08
N ASP A 9 -0.99 -46.73 0.32
CA ASP A 9 -1.70 -45.45 0.12
C ASP A 9 -2.84 -45.19 1.13
N SER A 10 -2.67 -44.12 1.88
CA SER A 10 -3.61 -43.62 2.90
C SER A 10 -4.82 -42.96 2.24
N GLU A 11 -5.92 -43.71 2.11
CA GLU A 11 -7.26 -43.15 1.87
C GLU A 11 -7.69 -42.31 3.08
N LEU A 12 -7.43 -41.00 3.01
CA LEU A 12 -8.16 -40.02 3.80
C LEU A 12 -9.52 -39.78 3.11
N ASN A 13 -10.55 -40.32 3.75
CA ASN A 13 -11.98 -40.25 3.46
C ASN A 13 -12.46 -38.95 2.78
N LEU A 14 -12.60 -39.02 1.45
CA LEU A 14 -13.41 -38.08 0.65
C LEU A 14 -14.90 -38.09 1.06
N ASP A 15 -15.37 -39.20 1.63
CA ASP A 15 -16.76 -39.36 2.06
C ASP A 15 -17.11 -38.46 3.26
N SER A 16 -16.20 -38.31 4.22
CA SER A 16 -16.37 -37.39 5.36
C SER A 16 -16.31 -35.91 4.95
N LEU A 17 -15.65 -35.62 3.83
CA LEU A 17 -15.59 -34.28 3.24
C LEU A 17 -16.88 -33.99 2.44
N MET A 18 -17.44 -34.99 1.77
CA MET A 18 -18.71 -34.88 1.05
C MET A 18 -19.90 -34.75 2.02
N ASP A 19 -19.84 -35.41 3.18
CA ASP A 19 -20.87 -35.30 4.23
C ASP A 19 -20.84 -33.92 4.92
N ALA A 20 -19.64 -33.37 5.16
CA ALA A 20 -19.48 -32.01 5.68
C ALA A 20 -19.93 -30.93 4.69
N VAL A 21 -19.65 -31.11 3.38
CA VAL A 21 -20.07 -30.16 2.33
C VAL A 21 -21.59 -30.22 2.13
N THR A 22 -22.21 -31.40 2.22
CA THR A 22 -23.67 -31.53 2.06
C THR A 22 -24.43 -30.95 3.26
N ASN A 23 -23.89 -31.07 4.48
CA ASN A 23 -24.50 -30.50 5.68
C ASN A 23 -24.38 -28.96 5.71
N VAL A 24 -23.24 -28.40 5.26
CA VAL A 24 -23.06 -26.94 5.13
C VAL A 24 -23.92 -26.35 4.02
N VAL A 25 -24.04 -27.04 2.89
CA VAL A 25 -24.92 -26.64 1.78
C VAL A 25 -26.40 -26.76 2.18
N GLY A 26 -26.77 -27.79 2.95
CA GLY A 26 -28.12 -27.96 3.49
C GLY A 26 -28.51 -26.85 4.47
N VAL A 27 -27.61 -26.48 5.38
CA VAL A 27 -27.84 -25.34 6.30
C VAL A 27 -27.93 -24.03 5.54
N LEU A 28 -27.09 -23.81 4.52
CA LEU A 28 -27.17 -22.62 3.67
C LEU A 28 -28.48 -22.56 2.89
N MET A 29 -28.96 -23.68 2.32
CA MET A 29 -30.26 -23.75 1.63
C MET A 29 -31.41 -23.46 2.60
N ILE A 30 -31.39 -24.00 3.81
CA ILE A 30 -32.42 -23.73 4.83
C ILE A 30 -32.39 -22.27 5.26
N VAL A 31 -31.21 -21.67 5.48
CA VAL A 31 -31.08 -20.24 5.79
C VAL A 31 -31.57 -19.36 4.64
N PHE A 32 -31.29 -19.74 3.39
CA PHE A 32 -31.75 -19.01 2.21
C PHE A 32 -33.27 -19.09 2.05
N VAL A 33 -33.87 -20.27 2.28
CA VAL A 33 -35.32 -20.46 2.28
C VAL A 33 -35.98 -19.73 3.45
N VAL A 34 -35.37 -19.72 4.64
CA VAL A 34 -35.88 -18.96 5.80
C VAL A 34 -35.75 -17.45 5.60
N MET A 35 -34.69 -16.95 4.94
CA MET A 35 -34.58 -15.54 4.54
C MET A 35 -35.59 -15.17 3.46
N ALA A 36 -35.84 -16.05 2.48
CA ALA A 36 -36.85 -15.86 1.45
C ALA A 36 -38.27 -15.87 2.03
N LEU A 37 -38.54 -16.74 3.01
CA LEU A 37 -39.84 -16.81 3.71
C LEU A 37 -40.04 -15.61 4.67
N ASN A 38 -38.97 -15.09 5.31
CA ASN A 38 -39.04 -13.89 6.13
C ASN A 38 -39.24 -12.62 5.28
N THR A 39 -38.58 -12.51 4.13
CA THR A 39 -38.81 -11.39 3.20
C THR A 39 -40.20 -11.45 2.57
N ALA A 40 -40.71 -12.62 2.20
CA ALA A 40 -42.08 -12.77 1.71
C ALA A 40 -43.14 -12.39 2.76
N ARG A 41 -42.94 -12.73 4.04
CA ARG A 41 -43.85 -12.34 5.14
C ARG A 41 -43.77 -10.86 5.48
N VAL A 42 -42.59 -10.24 5.43
CA VAL A 42 -42.43 -8.79 5.64
C VAL A 42 -43.04 -8.00 4.49
N VAL A 43 -42.90 -8.47 3.25
CA VAL A 43 -43.55 -7.87 2.07
C VAL A 43 -45.07 -8.05 2.13
N GLN A 44 -45.59 -9.22 2.54
CA GLN A 44 -47.03 -9.39 2.75
C GLN A 44 -47.57 -8.52 3.88
N LYS A 45 -46.81 -8.30 4.96
CA LYS A 45 -47.21 -7.44 6.08
C LYS A 45 -47.21 -5.95 5.70
N ILE A 46 -46.24 -5.50 4.90
CA ILE A 46 -46.19 -4.14 4.33
C ILE A 46 -47.33 -3.93 3.30
N LEU A 47 -47.64 -4.95 2.49
CA LEU A 47 -48.72 -4.89 1.50
C LEU A 47 -50.12 -5.00 2.10
N SER A 48 -50.26 -5.52 3.33
CA SER A 48 -51.54 -5.62 4.05
C SER A 48 -51.83 -4.47 5.02
N GLU A 49 -50.84 -3.62 5.30
CA GLU A 49 -51.00 -2.38 6.10
C GLU A 49 -51.30 -1.13 5.24
N LEU A 50 -51.28 -1.25 3.91
CA LEU A 50 -51.63 -0.15 3.01
C LEU A 50 -53.13 -0.22 2.63
N PRO A 51 -53.92 0.85 2.82
CA PRO A 51 -55.31 0.87 2.40
C PRO A 51 -55.41 0.67 0.88
N PRO A 52 -56.41 -0.08 0.38
CA PRO A 52 -56.56 -0.31 -1.05
C PRO A 52 -56.82 1.00 -1.77
N VAL A 53 -55.85 1.41 -2.58
CA VAL A 53 -55.88 2.63 -3.39
C VAL A 53 -57.00 2.49 -4.41
N THR A 54 -57.99 3.37 -4.32
CA THR A 54 -59.07 3.43 -5.30
C THR A 54 -58.52 3.86 -6.67
N PRO A 55 -59.14 3.46 -7.80
CA PRO A 55 -58.65 3.79 -9.15
C PRO A 55 -58.43 5.30 -9.39
N GLU A 56 -59.16 6.14 -8.66
CA GLU A 56 -59.07 7.60 -8.71
C GLU A 56 -57.85 8.16 -7.95
N GLU A 57 -57.44 7.52 -6.85
CA GLU A 57 -56.23 7.90 -6.10
C GLU A 57 -54.96 7.46 -6.83
N TYR A 58 -55.00 6.32 -7.55
CA TYR A 58 -53.89 5.87 -8.38
C TYR A 58 -53.59 6.86 -9.52
N GLN A 59 -54.62 7.43 -10.14
CA GLN A 59 -54.44 8.46 -11.17
C GLN A 59 -53.89 9.76 -10.59
N LYS A 60 -54.34 10.19 -9.41
CA LYS A 60 -53.79 11.37 -8.73
C LYS A 60 -52.34 11.18 -8.29
N ILE A 61 -51.95 9.99 -7.84
CA ILE A 61 -50.58 9.66 -7.47
C ILE A 61 -49.68 9.62 -8.72
N VAL A 62 -50.15 9.07 -9.84
CA VAL A 62 -49.41 9.07 -11.11
C VAL A 62 -49.21 10.49 -11.64
N GLU A 63 -50.20 11.36 -11.50
CA GLU A 63 -50.06 12.79 -11.86
C GLU A 63 -49.13 13.54 -10.91
N GLN A 64 -49.17 13.28 -9.60
CA GLN A 64 -48.25 13.88 -8.63
C GLN A 64 -46.80 13.39 -8.82
N VAL A 65 -46.58 12.11 -9.14
CA VAL A 65 -45.25 11.54 -9.41
C VAL A 65 -44.68 12.08 -10.72
N LYS A 66 -45.52 12.39 -11.73
CA LYS A 66 -45.10 13.09 -12.95
C LYS A 66 -44.68 14.56 -12.70
N GLN A 67 -45.09 15.17 -11.59
CA GLN A 67 -44.74 16.54 -11.23
C GLN A 67 -43.52 16.65 -10.31
N LEU A 68 -43.01 15.54 -9.77
CA LEU A 68 -41.78 15.53 -8.98
C LEU A 68 -40.55 15.44 -9.89
N PRO A 69 -39.50 16.26 -9.71
CA PRO A 69 -38.26 16.10 -10.45
C PRO A 69 -37.62 14.74 -10.12
N PRO A 70 -36.99 14.06 -11.10
CA PRO A 70 -36.41 12.74 -10.90
C PRO A 70 -35.31 12.78 -9.82
N PRO A 71 -35.14 11.69 -9.03
CA PRO A 71 -34.07 11.61 -8.04
C PRO A 71 -32.70 11.80 -8.74
N PRO A 72 -31.75 12.53 -8.13
CA PRO A 72 -30.42 12.69 -8.71
C PRO A 72 -29.76 11.31 -8.85
N ALA A 73 -29.50 10.90 -10.09
CA ALA A 73 -28.92 9.61 -10.42
C ALA A 73 -27.41 9.56 -10.14
N ASP A 74 -26.92 8.43 -9.63
CA ASP A 74 -25.51 8.19 -9.34
C ASP A 74 -24.63 8.32 -10.61
N PRO A 75 -23.58 9.17 -10.61
CA PRO A 75 -22.82 9.51 -11.81
C PRO A 75 -22.10 8.33 -12.49
N LYS A 76 -21.84 7.24 -11.77
CA LYS A 76 -21.18 6.05 -12.33
C LYS A 76 -22.08 5.24 -13.27
N LYS A 77 -23.39 5.22 -13.04
CA LYS A 77 -24.32 4.43 -13.87
C LYS A 77 -24.56 5.09 -15.23
N LEU A 78 -24.59 6.41 -15.26
CA LEU A 78 -24.74 7.20 -16.49
C LEU A 78 -23.55 7.05 -17.45
N GLU A 79 -22.32 6.99 -16.95
CA GLU A 79 -21.13 6.76 -17.79
C GLU A 79 -21.07 5.34 -18.36
N GLU A 80 -21.57 4.34 -17.62
CA GLU A 80 -21.68 2.96 -18.10
C GLU A 80 -22.76 2.83 -19.18
N ASP A 81 -23.93 3.42 -18.95
CA ASP A 81 -25.06 3.39 -19.90
C ASP A 81 -24.73 4.11 -21.22
N GLN A 82 -24.00 5.24 -21.16
CA GLN A 82 -23.55 5.96 -22.38
C GLN A 82 -22.56 5.12 -23.21
N LYS A 83 -21.60 4.45 -22.57
CA LYS A 83 -20.66 3.57 -23.27
C LYS A 83 -21.34 2.37 -23.90
N GLN A 84 -22.34 1.83 -23.23
CA GLN A 84 -23.12 0.70 -23.73
C GLN A 84 -23.92 1.10 -24.98
N ALA A 85 -24.57 2.28 -24.96
CA ALA A 85 -25.33 2.80 -26.10
C ALA A 85 -24.44 3.08 -27.32
N GLU A 86 -23.23 3.63 -27.14
CA GLU A 86 -22.29 3.84 -28.25
C GLU A 86 -21.80 2.52 -28.87
N ALA A 87 -21.57 1.49 -28.05
CA ALA A 87 -21.14 0.18 -28.52
C ALA A 87 -22.22 -0.53 -29.35
N ASP A 88 -23.48 -0.41 -28.94
CA ASP A 88 -24.61 -1.03 -29.64
C ASP A 88 -24.94 -0.29 -30.96
N MET A 89 -24.81 1.05 -30.99
CA MET A 89 -24.94 1.82 -32.22
C MET A 89 -23.87 1.44 -33.26
N LYS A 90 -22.63 1.17 -32.81
CA LYS A 90 -21.54 0.76 -33.70
C LYS A 90 -21.79 -0.61 -34.34
N LYS A 91 -22.33 -1.57 -33.57
CA LYS A 91 -22.71 -2.90 -34.06
C LYS A 91 -23.85 -2.83 -35.08
N ALA A 92 -24.86 -1.99 -34.84
CA ALA A 92 -25.97 -1.82 -35.77
C ALA A 92 -25.53 -1.25 -37.13
N ILE A 93 -24.57 -0.32 -37.13
CA ILE A 93 -23.99 0.25 -38.37
C ILE A 93 -23.18 -0.79 -39.16
N GLU A 94 -22.49 -1.71 -38.47
CA GLU A 94 -21.72 -2.79 -39.10
C GLU A 94 -22.65 -3.82 -39.77
N GLN A 95 -23.77 -4.15 -39.12
CA GLN A 95 -24.78 -5.07 -39.67
C GLN A 95 -25.52 -4.51 -40.90
N LEU A 96 -25.66 -3.19 -41.01
CA LEU A 96 -26.25 -2.55 -42.19
C LEU A 96 -25.31 -2.52 -43.41
N LYS A 97 -23.99 -2.64 -43.20
CA LYS A 97 -22.99 -2.67 -44.29
C LYS A 97 -22.84 -4.04 -44.96
N THR A 98 -23.31 -5.12 -44.34
CA THR A 98 -23.17 -6.49 -44.85
C THR A 98 -24.38 -6.99 -45.66
N ILE A 99 -25.38 -6.14 -45.91
CA ILE A 99 -26.50 -6.47 -46.78
C ILE A 99 -26.05 -6.32 -48.25
N ASP A 100 -25.58 -7.42 -48.81
CA ASP A 100 -25.10 -7.53 -50.19
C ASP A 100 -26.30 -7.56 -51.17
N THR A 101 -26.37 -6.57 -52.07
CA THR A 101 -27.45 -6.40 -53.04
C THR A 101 -27.24 -7.21 -54.32
N SER A 102 -26.21 -8.06 -54.38
CA SER A 102 -25.84 -8.83 -55.56
C SER A 102 -26.59 -10.16 -55.73
N GLU A 103 -27.17 -10.75 -54.67
CA GLU A 103 -27.93 -12.01 -54.77
C GLU A 103 -29.33 -11.86 -55.42
N MET A 104 -29.89 -10.64 -55.45
CA MET A 104 -31.22 -10.40 -56.06
C MET A 104 -31.20 -10.36 -57.60
N GLN A 105 -30.06 -10.08 -58.24
CA GLN A 105 -29.99 -9.93 -59.70
C GLN A 105 -29.83 -11.27 -60.44
N ALA A 106 -29.31 -12.32 -59.80
CA ALA A 106 -29.08 -13.62 -60.45
C ALA A 106 -30.35 -14.49 -60.56
N LYS A 107 -31.41 -14.21 -59.80
CA LYS A 107 -32.67 -14.98 -59.81
C LYS A 107 -33.71 -14.51 -60.85
N MET A 108 -33.41 -13.54 -61.71
CA MET A 108 -34.39 -12.92 -62.64
C MET A 108 -34.45 -13.53 -64.05
N LYS A 109 -33.79 -14.65 -64.36
CA LYS A 109 -33.88 -15.28 -65.69
C LYS A 109 -34.56 -16.65 -65.63
N PHE A 110 -35.71 -16.71 -66.30
CA PHE A 110 -36.65 -17.82 -66.50
C PHE A 110 -37.62 -18.06 -65.34
N MET A 111 -38.86 -17.58 -65.50
CA MET A 111 -39.97 -18.01 -64.66
C MET A 111 -41.31 -17.96 -65.41
N ASP A 112 -42.12 -18.97 -65.13
CA ASP A 112 -43.54 -19.09 -65.47
C ASP A 112 -44.35 -17.92 -64.85
N LEU A 113 -45.28 -17.37 -65.64
CA LEU A 113 -46.01 -16.12 -65.35
C LEU A 113 -46.95 -16.19 -64.14
N ASP A 114 -47.46 -17.37 -63.79
CA ASP A 114 -48.40 -17.53 -62.67
C ASP A 114 -47.69 -17.62 -61.30
N VAL A 115 -46.45 -18.13 -61.26
CA VAL A 115 -45.62 -18.09 -60.04
C VAL A 115 -45.23 -16.65 -59.71
N PHE A 116 -44.99 -15.82 -60.74
CA PHE A 116 -44.69 -14.40 -60.56
C PHE A 116 -45.81 -13.61 -59.89
N LYS A 117 -47.08 -13.81 -60.27
CA LYS A 117 -48.21 -13.10 -59.64
C LYS A 117 -48.35 -13.47 -58.16
N LYS A 118 -48.16 -14.74 -57.83
CA LYS A 118 -48.23 -15.22 -56.44
C LYS A 118 -47.07 -14.69 -55.59
N GLN A 119 -45.84 -14.71 -56.13
CA GLN A 119 -44.68 -14.12 -55.47
C GLN A 119 -44.72 -12.58 -55.38
N LEU A 120 -45.36 -11.89 -56.33
CA LEU A 120 -45.56 -10.43 -56.26
C LEU A 120 -46.55 -10.06 -55.15
N GLU A 121 -47.63 -10.81 -55.00
CA GLU A 121 -48.59 -10.62 -53.91
C GLU A 121 -47.98 -10.96 -52.54
N GLU A 122 -47.20 -12.05 -52.45
CA GLU A 122 -46.46 -12.40 -51.23
C GLU A 122 -45.40 -11.34 -50.89
N ARG A 123 -44.59 -10.89 -51.86
CA ARG A 123 -43.62 -9.82 -51.63
C ARG A 123 -44.25 -8.46 -51.37
N ARG A 124 -45.45 -8.18 -51.89
CA ARG A 124 -46.21 -6.97 -51.52
C ARG A 124 -46.63 -7.04 -50.06
N LYS A 125 -47.20 -8.16 -49.61
CA LYS A 125 -47.56 -8.37 -48.20
C LYS A 125 -46.34 -8.29 -47.28
N GLU A 126 -45.23 -8.92 -47.67
CA GLU A 126 -43.98 -8.90 -46.91
C GLU A 126 -43.36 -7.50 -46.83
N ARG A 127 -43.38 -6.75 -47.95
CA ARG A 127 -42.93 -5.35 -47.97
C ARG A 127 -43.85 -4.45 -47.14
N ASP A 128 -45.17 -4.68 -47.16
CA ASP A 128 -46.11 -3.86 -46.42
C ASP A 128 -46.02 -4.15 -44.90
N LEU A 129 -45.71 -5.40 -44.51
CA LEU A 129 -45.34 -5.77 -43.14
C LEU A 129 -44.00 -5.15 -42.71
N ASN A 130 -42.97 -5.26 -43.55
CA ASN A 130 -41.66 -4.66 -43.27
C ASN A 130 -41.74 -3.13 -43.18
N LYS A 131 -42.58 -2.48 -44.01
CA LYS A 131 -42.86 -1.04 -43.90
C LYS A 131 -43.50 -0.70 -42.56
N ALA A 132 -44.49 -1.48 -42.12
CA ALA A 132 -45.12 -1.28 -40.83
C ALA A 132 -44.15 -1.48 -39.65
N GLU A 133 -43.19 -2.41 -39.75
CA GLU A 133 -42.13 -2.58 -38.76
C GLU A 133 -41.10 -1.45 -38.80
N THR A 134 -40.68 -0.99 -39.98
CA THR A 134 -39.77 0.16 -40.10
C THR A 134 -40.41 1.45 -39.60
N ASP A 135 -41.70 1.66 -39.84
CA ASP A 135 -42.42 2.84 -39.35
C ASP A 135 -42.55 2.81 -37.82
N LYS A 136 -42.74 1.62 -37.22
CA LYS A 136 -42.69 1.45 -35.75
C LYS A 136 -41.31 1.71 -35.17
N LEU A 137 -40.25 1.23 -35.82
CA LEU A 137 -38.87 1.47 -35.39
C LEU A 137 -38.50 2.96 -35.53
N LEU A 138 -38.95 3.63 -36.59
CA LEU A 138 -38.77 5.07 -36.77
C LEU A 138 -39.50 5.87 -35.68
N ALA A 139 -40.74 5.49 -35.36
CA ALA A 139 -41.50 6.12 -34.27
C ALA A 139 -40.84 5.91 -32.90
N GLU A 140 -40.28 4.73 -32.63
CA GLU A 140 -39.55 4.48 -31.38
C GLU A 140 -38.21 5.23 -31.35
N VAL A 141 -37.52 5.37 -32.48
CA VAL A 141 -36.31 6.21 -32.58
C VAL A 141 -36.63 7.68 -32.32
N GLU A 142 -37.72 8.21 -32.86
CA GLU A 142 -38.16 9.59 -32.58
C GLU A 142 -38.55 9.78 -31.11
N ARG A 143 -39.24 8.81 -30.52
CA ARG A 143 -39.56 8.79 -29.09
C ARG A 143 -38.29 8.75 -28.22
N LEU A 144 -37.32 7.91 -28.57
CA LEU A 144 -36.05 7.79 -27.85
C LEU A 144 -35.21 9.07 -27.99
N LYS A 145 -35.24 9.73 -29.15
CA LYS A 145 -34.63 11.06 -29.32
C LYS A 145 -35.31 12.11 -28.46
N ALA A 146 -36.64 12.13 -28.41
CA ALA A 146 -37.39 13.06 -27.56
C ALA A 146 -37.08 12.83 -26.06
N LEU A 147 -37.01 11.58 -25.61
CA LEU A 147 -36.62 11.24 -24.24
C LEU A 147 -35.16 11.62 -23.94
N LEU A 148 -34.26 11.48 -24.92
CA LEU A 148 -32.86 11.88 -24.76
C LEU A 148 -32.70 13.40 -24.69
N ASP A 149 -33.46 14.15 -25.48
CA ASP A 149 -33.49 15.62 -25.43
C ASP A 149 -34.12 16.14 -24.12
N GLU A 150 -35.09 15.41 -23.55
CA GLU A 150 -35.66 15.69 -22.23
C GLU A 150 -34.76 15.27 -21.06
N THR A 151 -33.64 14.56 -21.32
CA THR A 151 -32.71 14.16 -20.26
C THR A 151 -31.91 15.39 -19.80
N PRO A 152 -32.11 15.89 -18.57
CA PRO A 152 -31.47 17.12 -18.13
C PRO A 152 -29.95 16.97 -18.13
N VAL A 153 -29.27 17.86 -18.88
CA VAL A 153 -27.81 17.94 -18.89
C VAL A 153 -27.33 18.26 -17.46
N PHE A 154 -26.52 17.38 -16.89
CA PHE A 154 -25.87 17.60 -15.59
C PHE A 154 -25.03 18.88 -15.67
N LYS A 155 -25.54 19.97 -15.11
CA LYS A 155 -24.72 21.14 -14.81
C LYS A 155 -24.08 20.88 -13.46
N PRO A 156 -22.75 20.61 -13.39
CA PRO A 156 -22.09 20.53 -12.10
C PRO A 156 -22.41 21.82 -11.32
N PRO A 157 -22.58 21.74 -10.00
CA PRO A 157 -22.74 22.94 -9.19
C PRO A 157 -21.62 23.91 -9.56
N PRO A 158 -21.91 25.22 -9.71
CA PRO A 158 -20.91 26.20 -10.07
C PRO A 158 -19.72 26.08 -9.11
N PRO A 159 -18.48 26.13 -9.61
CA PRO A 159 -17.30 25.96 -8.77
C PRO A 159 -17.32 27.04 -7.68
N THR A 160 -17.28 26.62 -6.42
CA THR A 160 -17.09 27.53 -5.31
C THR A 160 -15.67 28.08 -5.41
N TYR A 161 -15.53 29.32 -5.87
CA TYR A 161 -14.24 30.01 -5.93
C TYR A 161 -13.80 30.40 -4.53
N VAL A 162 -13.03 29.53 -3.89
CA VAL A 162 -12.44 29.81 -2.59
C VAL A 162 -11.07 30.44 -2.81
N ARG A 163 -10.94 31.73 -2.50
CA ARG A 163 -9.64 32.38 -2.47
C ARG A 163 -8.90 31.92 -1.22
N LEU A 164 -7.97 30.98 -1.41
CA LEU A 164 -6.97 30.66 -0.39
C LEU A 164 -6.15 31.92 -0.11
N PRO A 165 -5.97 32.31 1.16
CA PRO A 165 -5.07 33.40 1.51
C PRO A 165 -3.67 33.12 0.98
N ASN A 166 -2.94 34.18 0.60
CA ASN A 166 -1.59 34.04 0.04
C ASN A 166 -0.73 33.17 0.96
N PRO A 167 -0.04 32.15 0.40
CA PRO A 167 0.78 31.25 1.19
C PRO A 167 1.86 32.06 1.91
N ARG A 168 1.97 31.84 3.23
CA ARG A 168 3.04 32.44 4.02
C ARG A 168 4.37 31.76 3.69
N PRO A 169 5.52 32.43 3.86
CA PRO A 169 6.82 31.83 3.60
C PRO A 169 6.99 30.53 4.37
N TYR A 170 7.42 29.48 3.66
CA TYR A 170 7.68 28.16 4.23
C TYR A 170 9.14 28.12 4.73
N PRO A 171 9.41 27.82 6.02
CA PRO A 171 10.78 27.80 6.56
C PRO A 171 11.67 26.76 5.88
N GLU A 172 12.99 27.01 5.82
CA GLU A 172 13.95 26.04 5.27
C GLU A 172 14.03 24.73 6.08
N LYS A 173 13.77 24.82 7.39
CA LYS A 173 13.79 23.69 8.33
C LYS A 173 12.46 23.64 9.11
N PRO A 174 11.36 23.26 8.45
CA PRO A 174 10.02 23.33 9.04
C PRO A 174 9.87 22.35 10.21
N VAL A 175 9.21 22.79 11.27
CA VAL A 175 8.66 21.97 12.35
C VAL A 175 7.18 21.72 12.03
N GLU A 176 6.93 20.63 11.31
CA GLU A 176 5.59 20.28 10.84
C GLU A 176 4.71 19.72 11.96
N THR A 177 3.53 20.31 12.16
CA THR A 177 2.46 19.79 13.02
C THR A 177 1.28 19.37 12.15
N ARG A 178 0.87 18.10 12.24
CA ARG A 178 -0.20 17.55 11.39
C ARG A 178 -1.59 17.77 12.01
N VAL A 179 -2.54 18.16 11.18
CA VAL A 179 -3.95 18.32 11.56
C VAL A 179 -4.79 17.47 10.62
N LEU A 180 -5.39 16.40 11.14
CA LEU A 180 -6.33 15.60 10.36
C LEU A 180 -7.64 16.38 10.25
N VAL A 181 -8.14 16.51 9.02
CA VAL A 181 -9.41 17.16 8.74
C VAL A 181 -10.38 16.13 8.19
N ALA A 182 -11.49 15.93 8.90
CA ALA A 182 -12.56 15.00 8.54
C ALA A 182 -13.88 15.78 8.40
N LYS A 183 -14.90 15.18 7.78
CA LYS A 183 -16.20 15.83 7.55
C LYS A 183 -16.80 16.51 8.78
N GLN A 184 -16.59 15.94 9.96
CA GLN A 184 -17.21 16.40 11.21
C GLN A 184 -16.43 17.52 11.91
N GLY A 185 -15.20 17.82 11.45
CA GLY A 185 -14.34 18.84 12.05
C GLY A 185 -12.85 18.49 11.98
N VAL A 186 -12.09 18.85 13.01
CA VAL A 186 -10.63 18.71 13.03
C VAL A 186 -10.17 17.80 14.16
N ILE A 187 -9.19 16.94 13.88
CA ILE A 187 -8.50 16.14 14.88
C ILE A 187 -7.03 16.54 14.85
N THR A 188 -6.61 17.25 15.88
CA THR A 188 -5.24 17.72 16.00
C THR A 188 -4.28 16.59 16.38
N PHE A 189 -3.16 16.48 15.67
CA PHE A 189 -2.14 15.47 15.97
C PHE A 189 -0.74 16.09 16.04
N ASN A 190 -0.24 16.31 17.26
CA ASN A 190 1.16 16.67 17.46
C ASN A 190 1.99 15.40 17.64
N GLN A 191 2.77 15.05 16.62
CA GLN A 191 3.58 13.82 16.61
C GLN A 191 4.56 13.76 17.78
N THR A 192 5.26 14.87 18.07
CA THR A 192 6.27 14.94 19.13
C THR A 192 5.63 14.73 20.50
N LYS A 193 4.59 15.52 20.84
CA LYS A 193 3.86 15.38 22.11
C LYS A 193 3.24 13.99 22.29
N PHE A 194 2.88 13.31 21.19
CA PHE A 194 2.34 11.96 21.21
C PHE A 194 3.42 10.88 21.41
N LEU A 195 4.57 11.00 20.72
CA LEU A 195 5.63 10.00 20.76
C LEU A 195 6.50 10.11 22.01
N ASP A 196 6.76 11.31 22.53
CA ASP A 196 7.71 11.52 23.63
C ASP A 196 7.42 10.66 24.86
N PRO A 197 6.17 10.56 25.37
CA PRO A 197 5.88 9.71 26.53
C PRO A 197 6.08 8.21 26.24
N ILE A 198 5.84 7.79 24.99
CA ILE A 198 6.05 6.40 24.55
C ILE A 198 7.56 6.12 24.51
N LEU A 199 8.34 7.02 23.92
CA LEU A 199 9.80 6.90 23.80
C LEU A 199 10.47 6.94 25.18
N ASP A 200 10.06 7.83 26.09
CA ASP A 200 10.55 7.87 27.46
C ASP A 200 10.24 6.56 28.23
N GLY A 201 9.03 6.03 28.04
CA GLY A 201 8.65 4.73 28.58
C GLY A 201 9.51 3.58 28.04
N MET A 202 9.82 3.59 26.74
CA MET A 202 10.69 2.61 26.11
C MET A 202 12.15 2.73 26.57
N GLU A 203 12.67 3.95 26.75
CA GLU A 203 14.05 4.19 27.18
C GLU A 203 14.29 3.65 28.60
N LYS A 204 13.31 3.84 29.50
CA LYS A 204 13.38 3.31 30.88
C LYS A 204 13.52 1.79 30.97
N VAL A 205 13.02 1.06 29.96
CA VAL A 205 13.10 -0.41 29.91
C VAL A 205 13.92 -0.91 28.73
N ARG A 206 14.79 -0.07 28.16
CA ARG A 206 15.53 -0.34 26.93
C ARG A 206 16.27 -1.67 26.93
N SER A 207 16.99 -1.98 28.02
CA SER A 207 17.73 -3.24 28.16
C SER A 207 16.84 -4.49 28.12
N GLN A 208 15.57 -4.36 28.54
CA GLN A 208 14.57 -5.42 28.49
C GLN A 208 14.02 -5.60 27.06
N LEU A 209 14.09 -4.58 26.21
CA LEU A 209 13.62 -4.63 24.82
C LEU A 209 14.63 -5.27 23.88
N GLU A 210 15.90 -5.35 24.29
CA GLU A 210 16.97 -5.92 23.47
C GLU A 210 16.68 -7.37 23.09
N LEU A 211 17.17 -7.77 21.91
CA LEU A 211 17.07 -9.14 21.45
C LEU A 211 17.94 -10.05 22.34
N GLN A 212 17.32 -10.71 23.33
CA GLN A 212 18.04 -11.53 24.31
C GLN A 212 18.38 -12.92 23.76
N LYS A 213 17.38 -13.61 23.20
CA LYS A 213 17.49 -14.98 22.68
C LYS A 213 17.22 -14.97 21.18
N VAL A 214 18.18 -15.47 20.42
CA VAL A 214 18.08 -15.59 18.96
C VAL A 214 17.77 -17.05 18.66
N GLU A 215 16.53 -17.32 18.22
CA GLU A 215 16.08 -18.67 17.87
C GLU A 215 16.08 -18.85 16.36
N TYR A 216 16.34 -20.08 15.88
CA TYR A 216 16.41 -20.36 14.44
C TYR A 216 15.04 -20.26 13.76
N ALA A 217 13.99 -20.77 14.41
CA ALA A 217 12.68 -20.97 13.79
C ALA A 217 12.09 -19.70 13.13
N PRO A 218 12.12 -18.51 13.76
CA PRO A 218 11.62 -17.28 13.13
C PRO A 218 12.38 -16.87 11.85
N PHE A 219 13.66 -17.25 11.73
CA PHE A 219 14.52 -16.87 10.61
C PHE A 219 14.66 -17.96 9.54
N ALA A 220 14.15 -19.17 9.79
CA ALA A 220 14.36 -20.33 8.92
C ALA A 220 14.05 -20.02 7.45
N LYS A 221 12.87 -19.46 7.16
CA LYS A 221 12.46 -19.09 5.79
C LYS A 221 13.37 -18.03 5.15
N LEU A 222 13.79 -17.02 5.91
CA LEU A 222 14.70 -15.98 5.43
C LEU A 222 16.06 -16.58 5.06
N LEU A 223 16.61 -17.40 5.97
CA LEU A 223 17.92 -18.01 5.80
C LEU A 223 17.92 -19.01 4.64
N GLU A 224 16.86 -19.80 4.51
CA GLU A 224 16.66 -20.73 3.39
C GLU A 224 16.58 -19.99 2.04
N ALA A 225 15.86 -18.86 1.98
CA ALA A 225 15.77 -18.04 0.78
C ALA A 225 17.13 -17.46 0.36
N ILE A 226 17.97 -17.07 1.33
CA ILE A 226 19.29 -16.49 1.05
C ILE A 226 20.32 -17.59 0.74
N LEU A 227 20.41 -18.61 1.59
CA LEU A 227 21.46 -19.65 1.58
C LEU A 227 21.08 -20.87 0.72
N GLY A 228 19.88 -20.88 0.14
CA GLY A 228 19.43 -21.80 -0.89
C GLY A 228 18.90 -23.15 -0.40
N SER A 229 19.16 -23.54 0.84
CA SER A 229 18.60 -24.76 1.43
C SER A 229 18.56 -24.68 2.96
N PRO A 230 17.71 -25.50 3.63
CA PRO A 230 17.76 -25.65 5.07
C PRO A 230 19.17 -26.07 5.51
N ALA A 231 19.73 -27.16 4.99
CA ALA A 231 21.05 -27.65 5.40
C ALA A 231 22.16 -26.56 5.45
N ASN A 232 22.18 -25.65 4.46
CA ASN A 232 23.10 -24.52 4.45
C ASN A 232 22.78 -23.48 5.55
N ALA A 233 21.50 -23.19 5.79
CA ALA A 233 21.04 -22.32 6.87
C ALA A 233 21.41 -22.86 8.26
N GLN A 234 21.15 -24.15 8.54
CA GLN A 234 21.58 -24.78 9.79
C GLN A 234 23.11 -24.76 9.96
N LYS A 235 23.87 -24.95 8.88
CA LYS A 235 25.34 -24.88 8.92
C LYS A 235 25.85 -23.47 9.21
N ALA A 236 25.22 -22.44 8.68
CA ALA A 236 25.60 -21.04 8.90
C ALA A 236 25.19 -20.53 10.29
N TRP A 237 24.11 -21.09 10.87
CA TRP A 237 23.48 -20.60 12.09
C TRP A 237 24.41 -20.34 13.29
N PRO A 238 25.35 -21.24 13.65
CA PRO A 238 26.26 -21.01 14.77
C PRO A 238 27.20 -19.82 14.57
N GLU A 239 27.52 -19.49 13.31
CA GLU A 239 28.43 -18.41 12.96
C GLU A 239 27.72 -17.04 12.92
N ILE A 240 26.45 -17.01 12.47
CA ILE A 240 25.69 -15.77 12.29
C ILE A 240 24.87 -15.37 13.53
N SER A 241 24.22 -16.32 14.20
CA SER A 241 23.28 -16.03 15.29
C SER A 241 23.87 -15.23 16.47
N PRO A 242 25.16 -15.39 16.86
CA PRO A 242 25.75 -14.60 17.94
C PRO A 242 25.87 -13.10 17.63
N LEU A 243 25.81 -12.71 16.35
CA LEU A 243 25.98 -11.33 15.88
C LEU A 243 24.63 -10.63 15.67
N ALA A 244 23.51 -11.36 15.74
CA ALA A 244 22.18 -10.86 15.45
C ALA A 244 21.67 -9.79 16.44
N LYS A 245 22.39 -9.54 17.55
CA LYS A 245 22.08 -8.44 18.47
C LYS A 245 22.47 -7.06 17.91
N HIS A 246 23.39 -7.03 16.96
CA HIS A 246 24.01 -5.80 16.44
C HIS A 246 23.94 -5.71 14.91
N VAL A 247 23.65 -6.81 14.23
CA VAL A 247 23.57 -6.89 12.76
C VAL A 247 22.29 -7.60 12.32
N GLN A 248 21.66 -7.10 11.26
CA GLN A 248 20.47 -7.73 10.67
C GLN A 248 20.80 -9.16 10.20
N MET A 249 19.90 -10.11 10.48
CA MET A 249 20.10 -11.52 10.10
C MET A 249 20.21 -11.69 8.58
N GLU A 250 19.42 -10.93 7.82
CA GLU A 250 19.49 -10.84 6.36
C GLU A 250 20.93 -10.53 5.90
N HIS A 251 21.52 -9.45 6.43
CA HIS A 251 22.88 -9.03 6.10
C HIS A 251 23.94 -10.06 6.49
N LEU A 252 23.79 -10.71 7.65
CA LEU A 252 24.71 -11.76 8.09
C LEU A 252 24.67 -12.96 7.13
N ALA A 253 23.48 -13.38 6.71
CA ALA A 253 23.30 -14.49 5.79
C ALA A 253 23.83 -14.17 4.38
N GLU A 254 23.59 -12.95 3.88
CA GLU A 254 24.11 -12.47 2.60
C GLU A 254 25.64 -12.39 2.60
N GLY A 255 26.24 -11.85 3.67
CA GLY A 255 27.70 -11.83 3.82
C GLY A 255 28.31 -13.23 3.95
N TYR A 256 27.67 -14.12 4.70
CA TYR A 256 28.06 -15.53 4.78
C TYR A 256 28.07 -16.18 3.39
N LYS A 257 26.99 -15.95 2.62
CA LYS A 257 26.85 -16.47 1.25
C LYS A 257 27.95 -15.93 0.33
N ALA A 258 28.22 -14.63 0.35
CA ALA A 258 29.22 -13.99 -0.48
C ALA A 258 30.63 -14.57 -0.24
N LEU A 259 31.01 -14.75 1.03
CA LEU A 259 32.28 -15.35 1.41
C LEU A 259 32.36 -16.83 1.00
N ALA A 260 31.32 -17.62 1.29
CA ALA A 260 31.27 -19.03 0.94
C ALA A 260 31.37 -19.26 -0.59
N ALA A 261 30.71 -18.41 -1.38
CA ALA A 261 30.79 -18.45 -2.85
C ALA A 261 32.18 -18.09 -3.40
N ALA A 262 33.01 -17.41 -2.60
CA ALA A 262 34.41 -17.14 -2.92
C ALA A 262 35.38 -18.21 -2.43
N GLY A 263 34.89 -19.32 -1.86
CA GLY A 263 35.72 -20.38 -1.29
C GLY A 263 36.34 -20.01 0.06
N ILE A 264 35.87 -18.93 0.69
CA ILE A 264 36.30 -18.51 2.03
C ILE A 264 35.38 -19.18 3.04
N THR A 265 35.94 -19.87 4.03
CA THR A 265 35.16 -20.40 5.17
C THR A 265 34.70 -19.25 6.06
N PRO A 266 33.40 -18.91 6.10
CA PRO A 266 32.92 -17.82 6.93
C PRO A 266 32.91 -18.27 8.39
N THR A 267 33.45 -17.42 9.27
CA THR A 267 33.45 -17.65 10.72
C THR A 267 32.85 -16.44 11.44
N LYS A 268 32.35 -16.64 12.65
CA LYS A 268 31.85 -15.59 13.54
C LYS A 268 32.86 -14.46 13.69
N GLN A 269 34.15 -14.77 13.87
CA GLN A 269 35.19 -13.75 14.07
C GLN A 269 35.40 -12.91 12.81
N LEU A 270 35.37 -13.55 11.63
CA LEU A 270 35.48 -12.82 10.37
C LEU A 270 34.23 -11.96 10.16
N LEU A 271 33.03 -12.53 10.30
CA LEU A 271 31.77 -11.80 10.14
C LEU A 271 31.64 -10.62 11.11
N ALA A 272 32.10 -10.77 12.35
CA ALA A 272 32.16 -9.69 13.33
C ALA A 272 33.09 -8.57 12.87
N ALA A 273 34.31 -8.90 12.43
CA ALA A 273 35.24 -7.92 11.89
C ALA A 273 34.67 -7.18 10.67
N LEU A 274 33.98 -7.89 9.77
CA LEU A 274 33.34 -7.27 8.61
C LEU A 274 32.17 -6.36 9.02
N ALA A 275 31.39 -6.74 10.04
CA ALA A 275 30.35 -5.89 10.61
C ALA A 275 30.94 -4.59 11.16
N ASP A 276 32.05 -4.69 11.88
CA ASP A 276 32.76 -3.55 12.46
C ASP A 276 33.33 -2.64 11.37
N ILE A 277 33.92 -3.19 10.31
CA ILE A 277 34.41 -2.43 9.14
C ILE A 277 33.28 -1.73 8.39
N ALA A 278 32.07 -2.32 8.34
CA ALA A 278 30.93 -1.76 7.63
C ALA A 278 30.49 -0.39 8.20
N VAL A 279 30.68 -0.16 9.50
CA VAL A 279 30.27 1.09 10.17
C VAL A 279 31.08 2.31 9.70
N PRO A 280 32.42 2.37 9.82
CA PRO A 280 33.22 3.51 9.38
C PRO A 280 33.22 3.66 7.85
N THR A 281 33.05 2.58 7.09
CA THR A 281 32.89 2.65 5.62
C THR A 281 31.49 3.11 5.18
N ARG A 282 30.53 3.20 6.11
CA ARG A 282 29.12 3.56 5.85
C ARG A 282 28.43 2.62 4.86
N GLN A 283 28.76 1.33 4.95
CA GLN A 283 28.23 0.28 4.10
C GLN A 283 27.45 -0.76 4.90
N THR A 284 26.83 -1.71 4.21
CA THR A 284 26.26 -2.91 4.84
C THR A 284 27.29 -4.03 4.86
N LEU A 285 27.15 -4.97 5.81
CA LEU A 285 28.04 -6.13 5.89
C LEU A 285 28.15 -6.92 4.57
N PRO A 286 27.06 -7.16 3.80
CA PRO A 286 27.15 -7.85 2.51
C PRO A 286 28.09 -7.15 1.52
N VAL A 287 28.03 -5.82 1.43
CA VAL A 287 28.88 -5.04 0.52
C VAL A 287 30.36 -5.18 0.91
N VAL A 288 30.66 -5.12 2.21
CA VAL A 288 32.03 -5.35 2.70
C VAL A 288 32.48 -6.79 2.43
N ALA A 289 31.61 -7.77 2.68
CA ALA A 289 31.91 -9.19 2.42
C ALA A 289 32.16 -9.47 0.94
N GLU A 290 31.42 -8.85 0.03
CA GLU A 290 31.64 -8.90 -1.42
C GLU A 290 32.99 -8.29 -1.81
N ALA A 291 33.35 -7.14 -1.24
CA ALA A 291 34.64 -6.52 -1.49
C ALA A 291 35.81 -7.39 -1.00
N VAL A 292 35.67 -8.03 0.17
CA VAL A 292 36.66 -8.98 0.70
C VAL A 292 36.75 -10.24 -0.16
N ALA A 293 35.62 -10.77 -0.60
CA ALA A 293 35.53 -11.90 -1.51
C ALA A 293 36.20 -11.62 -2.87
N ALA A 294 36.04 -10.41 -3.41
CA ALA A 294 36.72 -9.96 -4.62
C ALA A 294 38.22 -9.78 -4.39
N ALA A 295 38.63 -9.17 -3.28
CA ALA A 295 40.04 -8.98 -2.94
C ALA A 295 40.78 -10.31 -2.77
N ALA A 296 40.13 -11.33 -2.20
CA ALA A 296 40.67 -12.69 -2.10
C ALA A 296 40.89 -13.36 -3.46
N LYS A 297 40.21 -12.89 -4.52
CA LYS A 297 40.39 -13.30 -5.91
C LYS A 297 41.31 -12.36 -6.70
N GLY A 298 41.90 -11.36 -6.04
CA GLY A 298 42.82 -10.39 -6.64
C GLY A 298 42.16 -9.11 -7.17
N ASP A 299 40.85 -8.97 -7.10
CA ASP A 299 40.16 -7.72 -7.48
C ASP A 299 40.03 -6.78 -6.28
N LEU A 300 40.84 -5.73 -6.27
CA LEU A 300 40.87 -4.72 -5.20
C LEU A 300 39.89 -3.56 -5.45
N SER A 301 39.23 -3.51 -6.61
CA SER A 301 38.44 -2.34 -7.03
C SER A 301 37.22 -2.11 -6.13
N LEU A 302 36.56 -3.19 -5.69
CA LEU A 302 35.42 -3.10 -4.79
C LEU A 302 35.83 -2.58 -3.42
N TRP A 303 36.97 -3.02 -2.89
CA TRP A 303 37.49 -2.56 -1.60
C TRP A 303 37.84 -1.08 -1.62
N ILE A 304 38.54 -0.62 -2.66
CA ILE A 304 38.92 0.80 -2.81
C ILE A 304 37.67 1.71 -2.92
N LYS A 305 36.60 1.24 -3.56
CA LYS A 305 35.33 1.99 -3.67
C LYS A 305 34.62 2.19 -2.34
N LEU A 306 35.00 1.46 -1.28
CA LEU A 306 34.39 1.61 0.05
C LEU A 306 35.04 2.75 0.87
N ASP A 307 35.95 3.52 0.27
CA ASP A 307 36.66 4.59 0.98
C ASP A 307 35.66 5.63 1.54
N PRO A 308 35.65 5.86 2.86
CA PRO A 308 34.74 6.81 3.48
C PRO A 308 35.21 8.28 3.36
N SER A 309 36.39 8.53 2.81
CA SER A 309 36.93 9.89 2.69
C SER A 309 36.10 10.72 1.70
N ARG A 310 35.86 11.98 2.06
CA ARG A 310 35.29 12.98 1.13
C ARG A 310 36.38 13.69 0.32
N ASP A 311 37.63 13.56 0.75
CA ASP A 311 38.78 14.16 0.08
C ASP A 311 39.54 13.06 -0.70
N PRO A 312 39.45 13.03 -2.03
CA PRO A 312 40.11 12.01 -2.84
C PRO A 312 41.64 12.07 -2.75
N ALA A 313 42.22 13.20 -2.30
CA ALA A 313 43.66 13.32 -2.08
C ALA A 313 44.11 12.68 -0.76
N LYS A 314 43.18 12.34 0.14
CA LYS A 314 43.44 11.72 1.45
C LYS A 314 42.52 10.52 1.66
N PRO A 315 42.68 9.44 0.87
CA PRO A 315 41.88 8.24 1.05
C PRO A 315 42.27 7.54 2.35
N VAL A 316 41.27 7.02 3.06
CA VAL A 316 41.47 6.16 4.23
C VAL A 316 41.81 4.75 3.75
N ILE A 317 41.15 4.27 2.70
CA ILE A 317 41.39 2.96 2.12
C ILE A 317 42.33 3.08 0.93
N GLN A 318 43.44 2.34 0.98
CA GLN A 318 44.29 2.12 -0.18
C GLN A 318 44.61 0.63 -0.30
N ALA A 319 44.71 0.14 -1.53
CA ALA A 319 45.16 -1.22 -1.78
C ALA A 319 45.91 -1.30 -3.12
N SER A 320 47.01 -2.04 -3.15
CA SER A 320 47.77 -2.30 -4.39
C SER A 320 48.31 -3.72 -4.40
N ALA A 321 48.33 -4.34 -5.58
CA ALA A 321 48.87 -5.68 -5.78
C ALA A 321 50.15 -5.61 -6.61
N ALA A 322 51.24 -6.20 -6.12
CA ALA A 322 52.51 -6.29 -6.85
C ALA A 322 53.28 -7.54 -6.41
N GLY A 323 53.85 -8.27 -7.37
CA GLY A 323 54.75 -9.40 -7.09
C GLY A 323 54.14 -10.51 -6.22
N GLY A 324 52.84 -10.83 -6.41
CA GLY A 324 52.14 -11.86 -5.63
C GLY A 324 51.81 -11.45 -4.19
N LYS A 325 51.99 -10.17 -3.85
CA LYS A 325 51.64 -9.57 -2.57
C LYS A 325 50.61 -8.46 -2.76
N ILE A 326 49.82 -8.22 -1.73
CA ILE A 326 48.87 -7.12 -1.66
C ILE A 326 49.26 -6.26 -0.47
N THR A 327 49.41 -4.96 -0.70
CA THR A 327 49.56 -3.96 0.35
C THR A 327 48.20 -3.33 0.59
N PHE A 328 47.64 -3.54 1.79
CA PHE A 328 46.42 -2.88 2.23
C PHE A 328 46.77 -1.76 3.21
N SER A 329 46.08 -0.64 3.11
CA SER A 329 46.20 0.48 4.05
C SER A 329 44.83 0.95 4.52
N TRP A 330 44.75 1.24 5.83
CA TRP A 330 43.65 1.90 6.51
C TRP A 330 44.18 3.11 7.29
N GLY A 331 44.00 4.31 6.75
CA GLY A 331 44.61 5.53 7.26
C GLY A 331 46.13 5.41 7.26
N SER A 332 46.74 5.55 8.44
CA SER A 332 48.19 5.39 8.62
C SER A 332 48.65 3.95 8.78
N ASN A 333 47.74 2.99 8.95
CA ASN A 333 48.08 1.58 9.14
C ASN A 333 48.22 0.90 7.79
N SER A 334 49.40 0.37 7.48
CA SER A 334 49.64 -0.39 6.24
C SER A 334 50.19 -1.77 6.55
N GLN A 335 49.71 -2.78 5.83
CA GLN A 335 50.14 -4.17 5.98
C GLN A 335 50.30 -4.84 4.62
N VAL A 336 51.39 -5.58 4.46
CA VAL A 336 51.66 -6.37 3.27
C VAL A 336 51.31 -7.83 3.56
N VAL A 337 50.45 -8.41 2.73
CA VAL A 337 50.05 -9.81 2.81
C VAL A 337 50.29 -10.53 1.49
N LYS A 338 50.33 -11.86 1.50
CA LYS A 338 50.38 -12.63 0.25
C LYS A 338 49.01 -12.56 -0.43
N ALA A 339 48.98 -12.62 -1.75
CA ALA A 339 47.74 -12.64 -2.53
C ALA A 339 47.06 -14.03 -2.49
N THR A 340 46.86 -14.58 -1.30
CA THR A 340 46.12 -15.83 -1.09
C THR A 340 44.80 -15.53 -0.36
N PRO A 341 43.72 -16.31 -0.59
CA PRO A 341 42.45 -16.09 0.10
C PRO A 341 42.59 -16.08 1.62
N LYS A 342 43.44 -16.97 2.17
CA LYS A 342 43.69 -17.05 3.61
C LYS A 342 44.34 -15.76 4.14
N ASP A 343 45.45 -15.34 3.55
CA ASP A 343 46.20 -14.17 4.01
C ASP A 343 45.38 -12.87 3.87
N VAL A 344 44.56 -12.76 2.82
CA VAL A 344 43.62 -11.64 2.64
C VAL A 344 42.54 -11.67 3.72
N THR A 345 41.95 -12.83 4.03
CA THR A 345 40.90 -12.91 5.08
C THR A 345 41.45 -12.68 6.48
N ASP A 346 42.68 -13.11 6.75
CA ASP A 346 43.36 -12.85 8.03
C ASP A 346 43.65 -11.35 8.20
N TYR A 347 44.05 -10.64 7.13
CA TYR A 347 44.16 -9.18 7.14
C TYR A 347 42.85 -8.51 7.57
N PHE A 348 41.71 -8.85 6.94
CA PHE A 348 40.43 -8.21 7.29
C PHE A 348 39.95 -8.56 8.70
N ARG A 349 40.27 -9.76 9.20
CA ARG A 349 40.01 -10.14 10.59
C ARG A 349 40.82 -9.29 11.57
N ASP A 350 42.07 -9.00 11.25
CA ASP A 350 42.95 -8.18 12.09
C ASP A 350 42.65 -6.69 11.96
N LEU A 351 42.24 -6.24 10.77
CA LEU A 351 41.74 -4.88 10.55
C LEU A 351 40.56 -4.58 11.47
N GLY A 352 39.64 -5.52 11.66
CA GLY A 352 38.53 -5.38 12.60
C GLY A 352 38.94 -5.12 14.06
N LYS A 353 40.19 -5.40 14.45
CA LYS A 353 40.70 -5.22 15.82
C LYS A 353 41.39 -3.88 16.05
N ILE A 354 41.53 -3.03 15.03
CA ILE A 354 42.15 -1.73 15.24
C ILE A 354 41.17 -0.83 16.00
N LYS A 355 41.68 0.03 16.89
CA LYS A 355 40.87 0.87 17.78
C LYS A 355 39.80 1.75 17.08
N SER A 356 40.04 2.15 15.83
CA SER A 356 39.10 2.95 15.04
C SER A 356 37.94 2.14 14.42
N ILE A 357 37.97 0.80 14.53
CA ILE A 357 37.03 -0.13 13.92
C ILE A 357 36.45 -1.08 14.96
N GLU A 358 37.28 -1.58 15.89
CA GLU A 358 36.90 -2.57 16.90
C GLU A 358 35.59 -2.22 17.59
N ASP A 359 34.67 -3.19 17.61
CA ASP A 359 33.37 -3.10 18.25
C ASP A 359 32.44 -1.99 17.70
N ALA A 360 32.77 -1.37 16.56
CA ALA A 360 31.97 -0.31 15.97
C ALA A 360 30.52 -0.78 15.67
N SER A 361 30.32 -2.05 15.30
CA SER A 361 28.98 -2.61 15.08
C SER A 361 28.17 -2.74 16.38
N LYS A 362 28.82 -2.91 17.54
CA LYS A 362 28.14 -3.07 18.84
C LYS A 362 27.44 -1.80 19.32
N ALA A 363 27.78 -0.63 18.75
CA ALA A 363 27.05 0.62 18.99
C ALA A 363 25.59 0.56 18.51
N ARG A 364 25.27 -0.37 17.60
CA ARG A 364 23.91 -0.62 17.14
C ARG A 364 23.25 -1.69 18.01
N THR A 365 22.01 -1.44 18.41
CA THR A 365 21.20 -2.38 19.18
C THR A 365 20.00 -2.80 18.35
N ILE A 366 19.81 -4.11 18.20
CA ILE A 366 18.60 -4.67 17.60
C ILE A 366 17.69 -5.19 18.70
N TYR A 367 16.43 -4.80 18.64
CA TYR A 367 15.42 -5.07 19.63
C TYR A 367 14.50 -6.22 19.21
N ASP A 368 13.84 -6.80 20.21
CA ASP A 368 12.84 -7.84 20.04
C ASP A 368 11.49 -7.20 19.61
N PRO A 369 10.97 -7.54 18.42
CA PRO A 369 9.73 -6.95 17.91
C PRO A 369 8.52 -7.32 18.77
N ALA A 370 8.47 -8.51 19.36
CA ALA A 370 7.36 -8.93 20.20
C ALA A 370 7.35 -8.12 21.51
N ARG A 371 8.52 -7.91 22.13
CA ARG A 371 8.62 -7.11 23.37
C ARG A 371 8.22 -5.65 23.15
N ILE A 372 8.66 -5.05 22.04
CA ILE A 372 8.26 -3.68 21.67
C ILE A 372 6.74 -3.62 21.45
N THR A 373 6.18 -4.56 20.67
CA THR A 373 4.74 -4.62 20.39
C THR A 373 3.93 -4.75 21.69
N SER A 374 4.32 -5.65 22.60
CA SER A 374 3.65 -5.81 23.90
C SER A 374 3.76 -4.58 24.80
N LEU A 375 4.89 -3.87 24.78
CA LEU A 375 5.04 -2.62 25.51
C LEU A 375 4.09 -1.55 24.97
N ILE A 376 4.07 -1.36 23.65
CA ILE A 376 3.20 -0.38 23.00
C ILE A 376 1.74 -0.74 23.23
N GLN A 377 1.36 -2.02 23.19
CA GLN A 377 -0.01 -2.44 23.47
C GLN A 377 -0.43 -2.10 24.91
N ARG A 378 0.47 -2.25 25.90
CA ARG A 378 0.23 -1.78 27.27
C ARG A 378 0.11 -0.26 27.35
N ALA A 379 0.92 0.48 26.60
CA ALA A 379 0.83 1.93 26.51
C ALA A 379 -0.50 2.38 25.86
N ALA A 380 -0.96 1.68 24.81
CA ALA A 380 -2.22 1.95 24.13
C ALA A 380 -3.44 1.72 25.03
N ALA A 381 -3.34 0.79 25.98
CA ALA A 381 -4.37 0.57 26.98
C ALA A 381 -4.45 1.68 28.05
N ASN A 382 -3.45 2.56 28.14
CA ASN A 382 -3.45 3.67 29.10
C ASN A 382 -4.29 4.85 28.56
N PRO A 383 -5.42 5.21 29.21
CA PRO A 383 -6.27 6.31 28.77
C PRO A 383 -5.58 7.67 28.73
N LEU A 384 -4.50 7.86 29.50
CA LEU A 384 -3.73 9.11 29.53
C LEU A 384 -2.85 9.28 28.29
N LEU A 385 -2.49 8.18 27.62
CA LEU A 385 -1.68 8.19 26.39
C LEU A 385 -2.56 8.12 25.14
N ALA A 386 -3.64 7.35 25.21
CA ALA A 386 -4.62 7.24 24.14
C ALA A 386 -5.59 8.45 24.21
N GLY A 387 -5.11 9.63 23.80
CA GLY A 387 -5.93 10.84 23.67
C GLY A 387 -6.96 10.71 22.53
N SER A 388 -6.92 11.64 21.57
CA SER A 388 -7.78 11.64 20.37
C SER A 388 -7.62 10.43 19.45
N TYR A 389 -6.54 9.65 19.64
CA TYR A 389 -6.18 8.52 18.81
C TYR A 389 -6.05 7.26 19.68
N ALA A 390 -6.62 6.15 19.21
CA ALA A 390 -6.16 4.83 19.55
C ALA A 390 -4.94 4.50 18.68
N PHE A 391 -4.06 3.64 19.17
CA PHE A 391 -2.88 3.25 18.41
C PHE A 391 -2.51 1.79 18.66
N GLU A 392 -1.93 1.16 17.65
CA GLU A 392 -1.42 -0.20 17.72
C GLU A 392 -0.03 -0.27 17.09
N ALA A 393 0.83 -1.14 17.63
CA ALA A 393 2.10 -1.45 17.00
C ALA A 393 1.87 -2.39 15.81
N ARG A 394 2.41 -2.02 14.66
CA ARG A 394 2.51 -2.86 13.47
C ARG A 394 3.97 -3.14 13.17
N THR A 395 4.29 -4.42 13.02
CA THR A 395 5.58 -4.88 12.53
C THR A 395 5.37 -5.59 11.21
N SER A 396 6.21 -5.29 10.22
CA SER A 396 6.22 -6.00 8.95
C SER A 396 7.46 -6.91 8.93
N PRO A 397 7.34 -8.19 8.52
CA PRO A 397 8.48 -9.10 8.46
C PRO A 397 9.67 -8.57 7.64
N ALA A 398 9.42 -7.73 6.64
CA ALA A 398 10.45 -7.15 5.77
C ALA A 398 10.96 -5.78 6.24
N SER A 399 10.35 -5.20 7.27
CA SER A 399 10.73 -3.89 7.82
C SER A 399 11.60 -4.05 9.06
N SER A 400 12.59 -3.19 9.21
CA SER A 400 13.40 -3.08 10.44
C SER A 400 12.86 -2.02 11.41
N SER A 401 11.78 -1.31 11.05
CA SER A 401 11.14 -0.33 11.92
C SER A 401 9.79 -0.83 12.43
N VAL A 402 9.51 -0.54 13.70
CA VAL A 402 8.16 -0.68 14.25
C VAL A 402 7.34 0.55 13.87
N GLN A 403 6.14 0.31 13.37
CA GLN A 403 5.18 1.35 13.02
C GLN A 403 4.07 1.42 14.07
N LEU A 404 3.59 2.63 14.36
CA LEU A 404 2.35 2.86 15.08
C LEU A 404 1.27 3.17 14.07
N ALA A 405 0.23 2.34 13.99
CA ALA A 405 -0.97 2.68 13.25
C ALA A 405 -1.91 3.43 14.19
N LEU A 406 -2.31 4.64 13.80
CA LEU A 406 -3.20 5.51 14.55
C LEU A 406 -4.61 5.40 14.00
N THR A 407 -5.58 5.24 14.90
CA THR A 407 -7.01 5.23 14.59
C THR A 407 -7.68 6.35 15.38
N PRO A 408 -8.25 7.38 14.74
CA PRO A 408 -9.01 8.40 15.44
C PRO A 408 -10.16 7.79 16.24
N LYS A 409 -10.35 8.22 17.49
CA LYS A 409 -11.48 7.80 18.31
C LYS A 409 -12.74 8.59 17.94
N GLY A 410 -13.91 7.97 18.06
CA GLY A 410 -15.19 8.67 17.96
C GLY A 410 -15.25 9.81 19.00
N GLY A 411 -15.51 11.04 18.54
CA GLY A 411 -15.50 12.22 19.40
C GLY A 411 -14.11 12.71 19.84
N GLY A 412 -13.01 12.16 19.29
CA GLY A 412 -11.64 12.57 19.62
C GLY A 412 -11.21 13.91 19.01
N GLY A 413 -12.05 14.54 18.19
CA GLY A 413 -11.78 15.82 17.53
C GLY A 413 -12.64 16.96 18.06
N GLU A 414 -12.41 18.13 17.51
CA GLU A 414 -13.30 19.28 17.67
C GLU A 414 -14.22 19.39 16.47
N THR A 415 -15.51 19.63 16.73
CA THR A 415 -16.48 19.92 15.68
C THR A 415 -16.22 21.27 15.02
N LEU A 416 -16.82 21.51 13.86
CA LEU A 416 -16.75 22.79 13.15
C LEU A 416 -17.15 24.00 14.01
N ASP A 417 -18.11 23.84 14.92
CA ASP A 417 -18.54 24.93 15.81
C ASP A 417 -17.63 25.07 17.03
N ALA A 418 -17.11 23.95 17.55
CA ALA A 418 -16.18 23.96 18.68
C ALA A 418 -14.85 24.62 18.30
N MET A 419 -14.32 24.34 17.10
CA MET A 419 -13.03 24.88 16.67
C MET A 419 -13.03 26.41 16.53
N LYS A 420 -14.19 27.03 16.26
CA LYS A 420 -14.37 28.48 16.16
C LYS A 420 -14.31 29.19 17.52
N GLN A 421 -14.45 28.46 18.63
CA GLN A 421 -14.39 29.05 19.96
C GLN A 421 -12.98 29.61 20.23
N PRO A 422 -12.83 30.82 20.82
CA PRO A 422 -11.52 31.44 21.04
C PRO A 422 -10.53 30.63 21.90
N ASN A 423 -11.06 29.69 22.69
CA ASN A 423 -10.31 28.81 23.60
C ASN A 423 -10.33 27.34 23.15
N SER A 424 -10.72 27.06 21.91
CA SER A 424 -10.67 25.70 21.32
C SER A 424 -9.24 25.13 21.38
N ALA A 425 -9.13 23.80 21.42
CA ALA A 425 -7.83 23.12 21.39
C ALA A 425 -7.11 23.40 20.06
N TYR A 426 -7.85 23.52 18.97
CA TYR A 426 -7.39 23.88 17.64
C TYR A 426 -6.77 25.26 17.61
N ILE A 427 -7.45 26.29 18.13
CA ILE A 427 -6.92 27.66 18.16
C ILE A 427 -5.69 27.74 19.09
N ARG A 428 -5.70 27.01 20.22
CA ARG A 428 -4.50 26.88 21.08
C ARG A 428 -3.33 26.26 20.33
N LEU A 429 -3.56 25.17 19.59
CA LEU A 429 -2.52 24.56 18.75
C LEU A 429 -2.00 25.53 17.69
N MET A 430 -2.88 26.29 17.02
CA MET A 430 -2.45 27.29 16.04
C MET A 430 -1.56 28.36 16.69
N ARG A 431 -1.87 28.80 17.92
CA ARG A 431 -1.02 29.73 18.68
C ARG A 431 0.34 29.10 19.05
N ASP A 432 0.35 27.83 19.45
CA ASP A 432 1.59 27.08 19.72
C ASP A 432 2.47 27.00 18.46
N ILE A 433 1.89 26.66 17.31
CA ILE A 433 2.63 26.57 16.04
C ILE A 433 3.19 27.94 15.64
N LYS A 434 2.39 29.01 15.79
CA LYS A 434 2.85 30.39 15.51
C LYS A 434 4.01 30.82 16.40
N ALA A 435 4.06 30.35 17.65
CA ALA A 435 5.12 30.70 18.58
C ALA A 435 6.47 30.08 18.19
N ASP A 436 6.48 29.01 17.40
CA ASP A 436 7.69 28.42 16.83
C ASP A 436 8.09 29.15 15.53
N PRO A 437 9.29 29.77 15.45
CA PRO A 437 9.77 30.42 14.22
C PRO A 437 9.81 29.52 12.99
N ASN A 438 9.88 28.20 13.19
CA ASN A 438 9.88 27.20 12.13
C ASN A 438 8.55 26.42 12.06
N GLY A 439 7.55 26.77 12.86
CA GLY A 439 6.29 26.04 12.96
C GLY A 439 5.45 26.11 11.69
N VAL A 440 5.00 24.94 11.20
CA VAL A 440 4.11 24.84 10.03
C VAL A 440 2.95 23.89 10.35
N ALA A 441 1.72 24.31 10.05
CA ALA A 441 0.56 23.42 10.08
C ALA A 441 0.44 22.63 8.76
N VAL A 442 0.35 21.30 8.83
CA VAL A 442 0.12 20.42 7.68
C VAL A 442 -1.28 19.82 7.81
N PHE A 443 -2.22 20.29 7.00
CA PHE A 443 -3.59 19.78 6.99
C PHE A 443 -3.70 18.50 6.17
N GLN A 444 -4.02 17.39 6.81
CA GLN A 444 -4.28 16.12 6.14
C GLN A 444 -5.79 15.98 5.89
N VAL A 445 -6.24 16.21 4.66
CA VAL A 445 -7.65 16.40 4.33
C VAL A 445 -8.25 15.12 3.75
N MET A 446 -9.31 14.61 4.39
CA MET A 446 -10.10 13.48 3.90
C MET A 446 -10.99 13.88 2.71
N PRO A 447 -11.42 12.93 1.84
CA PRO A 447 -12.14 13.24 0.60
C PRO A 447 -13.45 13.99 0.81
N ASP A 448 -14.11 13.78 1.94
CA ASP A 448 -15.40 14.35 2.32
C ASP A 448 -15.28 15.55 3.28
N ALA A 449 -14.07 16.10 3.47
CA ALA A 449 -13.76 17.06 4.53
C ALA A 449 -13.35 18.46 4.03
N PHE A 450 -13.59 18.78 2.75
CA PHE A 450 -13.16 20.07 2.18
C PHE A 450 -13.78 21.27 2.88
N GLU A 451 -15.06 21.23 3.24
CA GLU A 451 -15.71 22.34 3.97
C GLU A 451 -15.03 22.58 5.33
N ALA A 452 -14.77 21.51 6.08
CA ALA A 452 -14.07 21.59 7.35
C ALA A 452 -12.63 22.12 7.18
N TYR A 453 -11.96 21.75 6.09
CA TYR A 453 -10.61 22.23 5.78
C TYR A 453 -10.58 23.73 5.51
N LEU A 454 -11.53 24.24 4.74
CA LEU A 454 -11.57 25.67 4.42
C LEU A 454 -11.75 26.53 5.67
N GLU A 455 -12.64 26.11 6.58
CA GLU A 455 -12.83 26.82 7.84
C GLU A 455 -11.60 26.71 8.76
N ALA A 456 -11.00 25.52 8.85
CA ALA A 456 -9.74 25.32 9.57
C ALA A 456 -8.62 26.22 9.04
N ARG A 457 -8.45 26.26 7.71
CA ARG A 457 -7.44 27.08 7.03
C ARG A 457 -7.66 28.57 7.31
N ARG A 458 -8.91 29.04 7.22
CA ARG A 458 -9.31 30.42 7.51
C ARG A 458 -8.89 30.83 8.93
N LEU A 459 -9.23 30.01 9.92
CA LEU A 459 -8.87 30.25 11.32
C LEU A 459 -7.34 30.21 11.55
N ALA A 460 -6.61 29.30 10.89
CA ALA A 460 -5.16 29.27 10.96
C ALA A 460 -4.51 30.54 10.38
N ASP A 461 -5.09 31.09 9.32
CA ASP A 461 -4.63 32.34 8.72
C ASP A 461 -4.90 33.57 9.58
N GLU A 462 -6.04 33.61 10.27
CA GLU A 462 -6.36 34.65 11.27
C GLU A 462 -5.36 34.63 12.43
N VAL A 463 -4.96 33.45 12.89
CA VAL A 463 -3.90 33.32 13.90
C VAL A 463 -2.55 33.75 13.31
N GLY A 464 -2.30 33.43 12.05
CA GLY A 464 -1.08 33.81 11.33
C GLY A 464 -0.09 32.67 11.14
N VAL A 465 -0.56 31.42 11.10
CA VAL A 465 0.26 30.22 11.01
C VAL A 465 0.62 29.91 9.55
N PRO A 466 1.90 29.67 9.21
CA PRO A 466 2.27 29.07 7.93
C PRO A 466 1.65 27.68 7.79
N ALA A 467 0.96 27.43 6.69
CA ALA A 467 0.27 26.16 6.51
C ALA A 467 0.37 25.62 5.08
N THR A 468 0.35 24.29 4.99
CA THR A 468 0.20 23.52 3.76
C THR A 468 -0.84 22.42 3.98
N TRP A 469 -1.20 21.69 2.93
CA TRP A 469 -2.16 20.61 3.02
C TRP A 469 -1.72 19.41 2.19
N GLU A 470 -2.21 18.23 2.55
CA GLU A 470 -2.07 17.00 1.78
C GLU A 470 -3.39 16.27 1.75
N PHE A 471 -3.68 15.64 0.61
CA PHE A 471 -4.90 14.87 0.43
C PHE A 471 -4.71 13.43 0.92
N LEU A 472 -5.58 12.98 1.81
CA LEU A 472 -5.62 11.59 2.25
C LEU A 472 -6.72 10.85 1.50
N SER A 473 -6.34 9.98 0.56
CA SER A 473 -7.30 9.11 -0.15
C SER A 473 -7.98 8.10 0.77
N LYS A 474 -7.31 7.72 1.87
CA LYS A 474 -7.81 6.85 2.93
C LYS A 474 -7.18 7.26 4.26
N LEU A 475 -7.85 6.93 5.35
CA LEU A 475 -7.38 7.18 6.71
C LEU A 475 -6.31 6.15 7.10
N ASP A 476 -5.08 6.37 6.64
CA ASP A 476 -3.91 5.52 6.92
C ASP A 476 -2.83 6.36 7.61
N LEU A 477 -2.97 6.51 8.92
CA LEU A 477 -2.05 7.30 9.74
C LEU A 477 -1.05 6.35 10.39
N THR A 478 0.17 6.30 9.85
CA THR A 478 1.26 5.49 10.39
C THR A 478 2.45 6.32 10.80
N LEU A 479 3.06 6.02 11.96
CA LEU A 479 4.28 6.65 12.43
C LEU A 479 5.38 5.61 12.64
N ASN A 480 6.60 5.91 12.23
CA ASN A 480 7.75 5.08 12.60
C ASN A 480 8.20 5.44 14.02
N ILE A 481 8.57 4.43 14.81
CA ILE A 481 9.20 4.62 16.11
C ILE A 481 10.71 4.80 15.89
N PRO A 482 11.26 6.01 16.10
CA PRO A 482 12.67 6.27 15.86
C PRO A 482 13.55 5.58 16.91
N GLY A 483 14.78 5.20 16.53
CA GLY A 483 15.78 4.67 17.47
C GLY A 483 15.60 3.22 17.92
N TYR A 484 14.48 2.57 17.57
CA TYR A 484 14.21 1.17 17.92
C TYR A 484 14.15 0.29 16.67
N GLU A 485 15.30 -0.24 16.30
CA GLU A 485 15.41 -1.16 15.17
C GLU A 485 15.13 -2.61 15.57
N VAL A 486 14.34 -3.33 14.77
CA VAL A 486 14.01 -4.75 14.99
C VAL A 486 14.59 -5.64 13.89
N GLN A 487 14.71 -6.94 14.19
CA GLN A 487 15.12 -7.94 13.20
C GLN A 487 14.08 -8.10 12.09
N ARG A 488 14.56 -8.16 10.85
CA ARG A 488 13.75 -8.62 9.71
C ARG A 488 13.63 -10.12 9.71
N LEU A 489 12.43 -10.61 9.45
CA LEU A 489 12.10 -12.04 9.31
C LEU A 489 11.87 -12.44 7.84
N ALA A 490 11.86 -11.47 6.93
CA ALA A 490 11.77 -11.66 5.49
C ALA A 490 12.74 -10.70 4.78
N GLN A 491 13.11 -11.03 3.54
CA GLN A 491 13.97 -10.18 2.74
C GLN A 491 13.32 -8.81 2.54
N SER A 492 14.13 -7.77 2.58
CA SER A 492 13.69 -6.44 2.25
C SER A 492 13.28 -6.36 0.78
N ALA A 493 12.14 -5.71 0.51
CA ALA A 493 11.71 -5.51 -0.85
C ALA A 493 12.73 -4.62 -1.58
N VAL A 494 13.37 -5.17 -2.62
CA VAL A 494 14.14 -4.38 -3.57
C VAL A 494 13.16 -3.36 -4.17
N ARG A 495 13.39 -2.06 -3.94
CA ARG A 495 12.62 -1.01 -4.62
C ARG A 495 12.78 -1.24 -6.13
N LYS A 496 11.75 -1.76 -6.79
CA LYS A 496 11.73 -1.83 -8.26
C LYS A 496 11.90 -0.40 -8.79
N PRO A 497 12.97 -0.10 -9.55
CA PRO A 497 13.03 1.16 -10.28
C PRO A 497 11.88 1.15 -11.28
N GLY A 498 10.94 2.09 -11.16
CA GLY A 498 9.92 2.30 -12.20
C GLY A 498 8.54 1.64 -12.00
N ALA A 499 8.10 1.34 -10.78
CA ALA A 499 6.66 1.18 -10.56
C ALA A 499 6.00 2.55 -10.77
N GLY A 500 5.45 2.75 -11.97
CA GLY A 500 4.80 3.99 -12.39
C GLY A 500 3.85 4.48 -11.30
N ALA A 501 4.02 5.75 -10.93
CA ALA A 501 3.14 6.41 -9.98
C ALA A 501 1.71 6.20 -10.47
N ALA A 502 0.90 5.51 -9.65
CA ALA A 502 -0.53 5.75 -9.67
C ALA A 502 -0.72 7.27 -9.70
N VAL A 503 -1.64 7.78 -10.51
CA VAL A 503 -1.92 9.22 -10.58
C VAL A 503 -2.36 9.67 -9.19
N SER A 504 -1.40 10.03 -8.35
CA SER A 504 -1.61 10.71 -7.10
C SER A 504 -1.57 12.18 -7.45
N ILE A 505 -2.61 12.91 -7.08
CA ILE A 505 -2.56 14.37 -7.05
C ILE A 505 -1.33 14.71 -6.21
N ALA A 506 -0.33 15.32 -6.84
CA ALA A 506 0.89 15.70 -6.14
C ALA A 506 0.49 16.64 -4.99
N PRO A 507 1.04 16.44 -3.78
CA PRO A 507 0.84 17.42 -2.72
C PRO A 507 1.30 18.80 -3.22
N PRO A 508 0.70 19.91 -2.73
CA PRO A 508 1.13 21.26 -3.05
C PRO A 508 2.65 21.39 -2.90
N LYS A 509 3.29 22.08 -3.84
CA LYS A 509 4.74 22.27 -3.84
C LYS A 509 5.19 22.78 -2.47
N ARG A 510 6.21 22.14 -1.89
CA ARG A 510 6.88 22.56 -0.65
C ARG A 510 7.91 23.68 -0.93
N SER A 511 7.49 24.69 -1.68
CA SER A 511 8.28 25.87 -2.00
C SER A 511 7.34 27.04 -2.32
N LEU A 512 7.80 28.27 -2.07
CA LEU A 512 7.20 29.46 -2.68
C LEU A 512 7.35 29.33 -4.21
N ASP A 513 6.29 29.64 -4.96
CA ASP A 513 6.35 29.76 -6.43
C ASP A 513 7.23 30.94 -6.85
#